data_AF-A0A5D4NJ77-F1
#
_entry.id   AF-A0A5D4NJ77-F1
#
_cell.length_a   1.000
_cell.length_b   1.000
_cell.length_c   1.000
_cell.angle_alpha   90.00
_cell.angle_beta   90.00
_cell.angle_gamma   90.00
#
_symmetry.space_group_name_H-M   'P 1'
#
loop_
_entity.id
_entity.type
_entity.pdbx_description
1 polymer ?
#
loop_
_entity_poly.entity_id
_entity_poly.type
_entity_poly.pdbx_seq_one_letter_code
_entity_poly.pdbx_strand_id
1 'polypeptide(L)'
;MGLFFEKNEQESSKLFKVIDVVMLVILTILLSLTILNEFDLLYVGTLFIFLGVRSLLDAIERFIAKEQKKSAVHAGFAIIFLTTASSLLFI
;
A
#
# COMPACT_ATOMS: atom_id res chain seq x y z
N MET A 1 34.58 3.22 18.48
CA MET A 1 33.63 2.47 17.64
C MET A 1 32.37 2.22 18.46
N GLY A 2 31.19 2.64 17.98
CA GLY A 2 29.92 2.30 18.65
C GLY A 2 28.86 3.42 18.75
N LEU A 3 29.10 4.62 18.20
CA LEU A 3 28.24 5.80 18.33
C LEU A 3 27.09 5.91 17.30
N PHE A 4 26.79 4.87 16.51
CA PHE A 4 25.89 5.01 15.35
C PHE A 4 24.90 3.86 15.12
N PHE A 5 24.58 3.09 16.15
CA PHE A 5 23.41 2.21 16.12
C PHE A 5 22.36 2.77 17.06
N GLU A 6 21.84 3.94 16.71
CA GLU A 6 20.55 4.36 17.24
C GLU A 6 19.52 3.38 16.67
N LYS A 7 19.20 2.41 17.52
CA LYS A 7 18.16 1.42 17.36
C LYS A 7 16.83 2.16 17.32
N ASN A 8 16.57 2.85 16.22
CA ASN A 8 15.25 3.32 15.86
C ASN A 8 14.45 2.12 15.37
N GLU A 9 14.19 1.16 16.27
CA GLU A 9 12.89 0.50 16.28
C GLU A 9 11.88 1.57 16.67
N GLN A 10 11.62 2.54 15.78
CA GLN A 10 10.41 3.32 15.89
C GLN A 10 9.30 2.29 15.67
N GLU A 11 8.66 1.90 16.76
CA GLU A 11 7.44 1.11 16.73
C GLU A 11 6.52 1.77 15.72
N SER A 12 6.39 1.15 14.54
CA SER A 12 5.26 1.38 13.65
C SER A 12 4.03 1.43 14.55
N SER A 13 3.35 2.59 14.52
CA SER A 13 2.33 2.91 15.49
C SER A 13 1.33 1.76 15.46
N LYS A 14 1.03 1.15 16.62
CA LYS A 14 0.26 -0.10 16.70
C LYS A 14 -1.05 -0.04 15.89
N LEU A 15 -1.59 1.17 15.71
CA LEU A 15 -2.73 1.47 14.86
C LEU A 15 -2.48 1.26 13.36
N PHE A 16 -1.33 1.69 12.82
CA PHE A 16 -0.97 1.48 11.41
C PHE A 16 -0.76 0.00 11.08
N LYS A 17 -0.15 -0.78 11.97
CA LYS A 17 -0.09 -2.24 11.83
C LYS A 17 -1.48 -2.89 11.73
N VAL A 18 -2.42 -2.44 12.54
CA VAL A 18 -3.80 -2.95 12.48
C VAL A 18 -4.46 -2.57 11.15
N ILE A 19 -4.29 -1.32 10.69
CA ILE A 19 -4.81 -0.87 9.40
C ILE A 19 -4.20 -1.68 8.25
N ASP A 20 -2.89 -1.95 8.28
CA ASP A 20 -2.21 -2.74 7.23
C ASP A 20 -2.72 -4.18 7.18
N VAL A 21 -2.92 -4.83 8.33
CA VAL A 21 -3.48 -6.18 8.39
C VAL A 21 -4.93 -6.21 7.88
N VAL A 22 -5.76 -5.24 8.26
CA VAL A 22 -7.14 -5.13 7.76
C VAL A 22 -7.15 -4.91 6.25
N MET A 23 -6.29 -4.02 5.73
CA MET A 23 -6.11 -3.78 4.30
C MET A 23 -5.69 -5.06 3.55
N LEU A 24 -4.78 -5.85 4.12
CA LEU A 24 -4.32 -7.11 3.53
C LEU A 24 -5.45 -8.13 3.42
N VAL A 25 -6.28 -8.24 4.45
CA VAL A 25 -7.47 -9.11 4.44
C VAL A 25 -8.46 -8.66 3.37
N ILE A 26 -8.76 -7.36 3.30
CA ILE A 26 -9.65 -6.80 2.27
C ILE A 26 -9.10 -7.08 0.86
N LEU A 27 -7.80 -6.87 0.65
CA LEU A 27 -7.15 -7.14 -0.63
C LEU A 27 -7.23 -8.61 -1.04
N THR A 28 -7.10 -9.53 -0.08
CA THR A 28 -7.17 -10.97 -0.34
C THR A 28 -8.59 -11.40 -0.73
N ILE A 29 -9.60 -10.82 -0.07
CA ILE A 29 -11.01 -11.02 -0.42
C ILE A 29 -11.29 -10.46 -1.81
N LEU A 30 -10.84 -9.24 -2.10
CA LEU A 30 -10.99 -8.61 -3.41
C LEU A 30 -10.31 -9.43 -4.51
N LEU A 31 -9.11 -9.94 -4.25
CA LEU A 31 -8.38 -10.81 -5.17
C LEU A 31 -9.17 -12.08 -5.49
N SER A 32 -9.78 -12.68 -4.48
CA SER A 32 -10.64 -13.87 -4.66
C SER A 32 -11.87 -13.53 -5.50
N LEU A 33 -12.53 -12.39 -5.24
CA LEU A 33 -13.66 -11.91 -6.03
C LEU A 33 -13.29 -11.63 -7.49
N THR A 34 -12.13 -11.03 -7.73
CA THR A 34 -11.62 -10.76 -9.09
C THR A 34 -11.40 -12.05 -9.86
N ILE A 35 -10.84 -13.09 -9.22
CA ILE A 35 -10.63 -14.40 -9.86
C ILE A 35 -11.96 -15.09 -10.15
N LEU A 36 -12.93 -15.00 -9.23
CA LEU A 36 -14.26 -15.61 -9.38
C LEU A 36 -15.11 -14.91 -10.46
N ASN A 37 -14.89 -13.62 -10.69
CA ASN A 37 -15.54 -12.84 -11.76
C ASN A 37 -14.67 -12.73 -13.02
N GLU A 38 -13.86 -13.75 -13.33
CA GLU A 38 -13.11 -13.85 -14.60
C GLU A 38 -12.24 -12.63 -14.93
N PHE A 39 -11.67 -11.96 -13.93
CA PHE A 39 -10.89 -10.73 -14.09
C PHE A 39 -11.66 -9.56 -14.73
N ASP A 40 -12.95 -9.44 -14.42
CA ASP A 40 -13.74 -8.26 -14.77
C ASP A 40 -13.00 -6.96 -14.37
N LEU A 41 -12.88 -6.06 -15.36
CA LEU A 41 -12.11 -4.82 -15.29
C LEU A 41 -12.51 -3.93 -14.11
N LEU A 42 -13.78 -3.96 -13.69
CA LEU A 42 -14.24 -3.22 -12.52
C LEU A 42 -13.60 -3.73 -11.23
N TYR A 43 -13.52 -5.06 -11.08
CA TYR A 43 -12.91 -5.67 -9.89
C TYR A 43 -11.39 -5.55 -9.91
N VAL A 44 -10.77 -5.71 -11.08
CA VAL A 44 -9.33 -5.49 -11.27
C VAL A 44 -8.95 -4.04 -10.98
N GLY A 45 -9.69 -3.08 -11.53
CA GLY A 45 -9.49 -1.65 -11.26
C GLY A 45 -9.64 -1.31 -9.78
N THR A 46 -10.67 -1.84 -9.12
CA THR A 46 -10.88 -1.63 -7.68
C THR A 46 -9.74 -2.23 -6.83
N LEU A 47 -9.21 -3.40 -7.20
CA LEU A 47 -8.01 -3.99 -6.57
C LEU A 47 -6.81 -3.05 -6.64
N PHE A 48 -6.55 -2.49 -7.82
CA PHE A 48 -5.43 -1.57 -8.03
C PHE A 48 -5.59 -0.26 -7.24
N ILE A 49 -6.81 0.25 -7.09
CA ILE A 49 -7.08 1.40 -6.20
C ILE A 49 -6.69 1.06 -4.77
N PHE A 50 -7.15 -0.07 -4.23
CA PHE A 50 -6.85 -0.45 -2.85
C PHE A 50 -5.35 -0.69 -2.63
N LEU A 51 -4.65 -1.28 -3.60
CA LEU A 51 -3.19 -1.40 -3.58
C LEU A 51 -2.49 -0.04 -3.56
N GLY A 52 -2.96 0.91 -4.38
CA GLY A 52 -2.43 2.27 -4.42
C GLY A 52 -2.63 3.01 -3.10
N VAL A 53 -3.83 2.92 -2.50
CA VAL A 53 -4.14 3.54 -1.20
C VAL A 53 -3.29 2.93 -0.08
N ARG A 54 -3.13 1.59 -0.07
CA ARG A 54 -2.26 0.92 0.90
C ARG A 54 -0.80 1.37 0.77
N SER A 55 -0.29 1.42 -0.46
CA SER A 55 1.08 1.90 -0.73
C SER A 55 1.27 3.36 -0.31
N LEU A 56 0.23 4.20 -0.45
CA LEU A 56 0.25 5.59 0.01
C LEU A 56 0.29 5.69 1.54
N LEU A 57 -0.52 4.89 2.24
CA LEU A 57 -0.53 4.83 3.70
C LEU A 57 0.84 4.39 4.24
N ASP A 58 1.46 3.37 3.64
CA ASP A 58 2.80 2.94 4.02
C ASP A 58 3.86 4.03 3.73
N ALA A 59 3.70 4.76 2.62
CA ALA A 59 4.58 5.88 2.29
C ALA A 59 4.48 7.00 3.33
N ILE A 60 3.26 7.33 3.78
CA ILE A 60 2.99 8.33 4.83
C ILE A 60 3.57 7.87 6.16
N GLU A 61 3.35 6.61 6.56
CA GLU A 61 3.90 6.07 7.80
C GLU A 61 5.44 6.15 7.81
N ARG A 62 6.08 5.74 6.70
CA ARG A 62 7.55 5.81 6.55
C ARG A 62 8.07 7.23 6.46
N PHE A 63 7.28 8.16 5.92
CA PHE A 63 7.60 9.58 5.93
C PHE A 63 7.62 10.14 7.35
N ILE A 64 6.59 9.81 8.15
CA ILE A 64 6.51 10.17 9.57
C ILE A 64 7.66 9.55 10.36
N ALA A 65 8.05 8.32 10.05
CA ALA A 65 9.20 7.62 10.65
C ALA A 65 10.58 8.13 10.19
N LYS A 66 10.64 9.24 9.42
CA LYS A 66 11.86 9.81 8.82
C LYS A 66 12.67 8.85 7.93
N GLU A 67 12.08 7.73 7.48
CA GLU A 67 12.68 6.82 6.49
C GLU A 67 12.46 7.32 5.05
N GLN A 68 13.00 8.51 4.74
CA GLN A 68 12.72 9.22 3.48
C GLN A 68 12.98 8.39 2.22
N LYS A 69 14.04 7.57 2.21
CA LYS A 69 14.41 6.75 1.05
C LYS A 69 13.37 5.67 0.73
N LYS A 70 12.78 5.05 1.75
CA LYS A 70 11.77 3.99 1.60
C LYS A 70 10.36 4.57 1.40
N SER A 71 10.09 5.75 1.96
CA SER A 71 8.85 6.49 1.72
C SER A 71 8.70 6.89 0.24
N ALA A 72 9.76 7.38 -0.40
CA ALA A 72 9.73 7.77 -1.81
C ALA A 72 9.40 6.60 -2.77
N VAL A 73 9.91 5.40 -2.48
CA VAL A 73 9.62 4.19 -3.27
C VAL A 73 8.13 3.84 -3.18
N HIS A 74 7.58 3.86 -1.97
CA HIS A 74 6.18 3.52 -1.71
C HIS A 74 5.21 4.58 -2.27
N ALA A 75 5.59 5.85 -2.25
CA ALA A 75 4.85 6.91 -2.92
C ALA A 75 4.86 6.72 -4.44
N GLY A 76 5.99 6.32 -5.02
CA GLY A 76 6.09 5.96 -6.44
C GLY A 76 5.17 4.80 -6.83
N PHE A 77 5.15 3.73 -6.02
CA PHE A 77 4.21 2.62 -6.22
C PHE A 77 2.75 3.06 -6.14
N ALA A 78 2.40 3.93 -5.18
CA ALA A 78 1.04 4.46 -5.06
C ALA A 78 0.59 5.19 -6.34
N ILE A 79 1.46 6.03 -6.91
CA ILE A 79 1.17 6.77 -8.15
C ILE A 79 1.00 5.81 -9.33
N ILE A 80 1.87 4.81 -9.46
CA ILE A 80 1.77 3.80 -10.54
C ILE A 80 0.44 3.06 -10.43
N PHE A 81 0.11 2.53 -9.26
CA PHE A 81 -1.12 1.77 -9.06
C PHE A 81 -2.38 2.61 -9.27
N LEU A 82 -2.38 3.86 -8.83
CA LEU A 82 -3.52 4.77 -8.99
C LEU A 82 -3.71 5.18 -10.46
N THR A 83 -2.61 5.38 -11.18
CA THR A 83 -2.66 5.67 -12.63
C THR A 83 -3.17 4.45 -13.40
N THR A 84 -2.66 3.24 -13.12
CA THR A 84 -3.12 2.00 -13.75
C THR A 84 -4.60 1.73 -13.47
N ALA A 85 -5.06 1.96 -12.23
CA ALA A 85 -6.47 1.85 -11.89
C ALA A 85 -7.35 2.82 -12.69
N SER A 86 -6.92 4.07 -12.85
CA SER A 86 -7.66 5.06 -13.63
C SER A 86 -7.81 4.65 -15.11
N SER A 87 -6.80 4.00 -15.67
CA SER A 87 -6.84 3.50 -17.05
C SER A 87 -7.77 2.29 -17.22
N LEU A 88 -7.89 1.44 -16.20
CA LEU A 88 -8.72 0.24 -16.23
C LEU A 88 -10.21 0.52 -16.00
N LEU A 89 -10.56 1.57 -15.24
CA LEU A 89 -11.94 1.93 -14.94
C LEU A 89 -12.61 2.82 -15.99
N PHE A 90 -11.83 3.45 -16.88
CA PHE A 90 -12.32 4.35 -17.93
C PHE A 90 -12.34 3.72 -19.33
N ILE A 91 -12.08 2.42 -19.44
CA ILE A 91 -12.22 1.57 -20.65
C ILE A 91 -13.52 0.78 -20.55
#